data_AF-A0A6N7PLP6-F1
#
_entry.id   AF-A0A6N7PLP6-F1
#
_cell.length_a   1.000
_cell.length_b   1.000
_cell.length_c   1.000
_cell.angle_alpha   90.00
_cell.angle_beta   90.00
_cell.angle_gamma   90.00
#
_symmetry.space_group_name_H-M   'P 1'
#
loop_
_entity.id
_entity.type
_entity.pdbx_description
1 polymer ?
#
loop_
_entity_poly.entity_id
_entity_poly.type
_entity_poly.pdbx_seq_one_letter_code
_entity_poly.pdbx_strand_id
1 'polypeptide(L)'
;MKSPELAFASLLAAALGAVAAPLACTRHADIRDEPDGSILDRPPTFDAGGIPKLDSGLDSDAHPLCPDRPIGACVGSNDFPCAFEDWVVATAKKCQEASGCTTNGWLEVKMGPGGCVEAIGMDEPNDEVVACLVAEMGSVKCPCGDGITEYYFGAGNAGPCDSN
;
A
#
# COMPACT_ATOMS: atom_id res chain seq x y z
N MET A 1 40.82 -28.59 -63.96
CA MET A 1 41.56 -27.48 -63.34
C MET A 1 41.98 -26.48 -64.42
N LYS A 2 41.28 -25.35 -64.56
CA LYS A 2 41.77 -24.00 -64.95
C LYS A 2 40.58 -23.06 -65.12
N SER A 3 40.54 -21.99 -64.33
CA SER A 3 39.68 -20.80 -64.50
C SER A 3 40.10 -20.00 -65.75
N PRO A 4 39.24 -19.12 -66.29
CA PRO A 4 39.25 -17.71 -65.85
C PRO A 4 37.84 -17.08 -65.78
N GLU A 5 37.62 -16.23 -64.76
CA GLU A 5 37.42 -14.77 -64.88
C GLU A 5 36.31 -14.34 -65.86
N LEU A 6 35.25 -13.76 -65.30
CA LEU A 6 34.42 -12.76 -66.00
C LEU A 6 33.74 -11.88 -64.94
N ALA A 7 34.41 -10.77 -64.65
CA ALA A 7 33.85 -9.61 -63.98
C ALA A 7 33.36 -8.63 -65.06
N PHE A 8 32.05 -8.40 -65.16
CA PHE A 8 31.46 -7.22 -65.80
C PHE A 8 30.09 -7.02 -65.13
N ALA A 9 29.98 -6.09 -64.20
CA ALA A 9 29.55 -4.71 -64.48
C ALA A 9 28.20 -4.67 -65.19
N SER A 10 27.13 -4.47 -64.42
CA SER A 10 25.88 -3.90 -64.92
C SER A 10 25.19 -3.20 -63.76
N LEU A 11 25.53 -1.92 -63.59
CA LEU A 11 24.80 -0.95 -62.80
C LEU A 11 23.62 -0.43 -63.63
N LEU A 12 22.46 -0.43 -62.98
CA LEU A 12 21.31 0.47 -63.11
C LEU A 12 20.40 0.44 -64.36
N ALA A 13 19.12 0.30 -63.99
CA ALA A 13 17.99 1.16 -64.36
C ALA A 13 17.04 0.68 -65.46
N ALA A 14 15.92 0.12 -65.03
CA ALA A 14 14.58 0.40 -65.55
C ALA A 14 13.58 -0.07 -64.47
N ALA A 15 13.14 0.78 -63.54
CA ALA A 15 12.02 1.71 -63.73
C ALA A 15 10.81 1.01 -64.34
N LEU A 16 9.96 0.39 -63.52
CA LEU A 16 8.52 0.13 -63.71
C LEU A 16 8.05 -0.83 -62.61
N GLY A 17 7.46 -0.30 -61.55
CA GLY A 17 6.99 -1.13 -60.44
C GLY A 17 6.09 -0.36 -59.50
N ALA A 18 4.88 -0.07 -59.99
CA ALA A 18 3.65 0.17 -59.22
C ALA A 18 3.78 1.04 -57.96
N VAL A 19 3.43 2.32 -58.13
CA VAL A 19 2.93 3.17 -57.05
C VAL A 19 1.64 2.54 -56.51
N ALA A 20 1.77 1.55 -55.63
CA ALA A 20 0.67 1.09 -54.79
C ALA A 20 0.59 2.08 -53.63
N ALA A 21 -0.05 3.22 -53.87
CA ALA A 21 -0.58 4.00 -52.78
C ALA A 21 -1.60 3.09 -52.06
N PRO A 22 -1.40 2.70 -50.80
CA PRO A 22 -2.56 2.33 -50.02
C PRO A 22 -3.41 3.60 -49.99
N LEU A 23 -4.54 3.57 -50.70
CA LEU A 23 -5.70 4.33 -50.26
C LEU A 23 -5.92 3.87 -48.83
N ALA A 24 -5.32 4.62 -47.90
CA ALA A 24 -5.57 4.50 -46.49
C ALA A 24 -7.04 4.90 -46.36
N CYS A 25 -7.92 3.91 -46.51
CA CYS A 25 -9.24 3.94 -45.96
C CYS A 25 -9.01 4.06 -44.45
N THR A 26 -8.82 5.29 -43.97
CA THR A 26 -9.05 5.63 -42.57
C THR A 26 -10.51 5.30 -42.34
N ARG A 27 -10.78 4.07 -41.90
CA ARG A 27 -12.05 3.75 -41.25
C ARG A 27 -12.06 4.60 -40.01
N HIS A 28 -12.67 5.78 -40.13
CA HIS A 28 -13.10 6.53 -38.97
C HIS A 28 -14.19 5.66 -38.35
N ALA A 29 -13.84 4.92 -37.31
CA ALA A 29 -14.86 4.39 -36.42
C ALA A 29 -15.46 5.64 -35.76
N ASP A 30 -16.63 6.06 -36.25
CA ASP A 30 -17.46 7.01 -35.55
C ASP A 30 -17.98 6.27 -34.31
N ILE A 31 -17.16 6.24 -33.25
CA ILE A 31 -17.60 5.78 -31.94
C ILE A 31 -18.55 6.86 -31.47
N ARG A 32 -19.83 6.67 -31.78
CA ARG A 32 -20.87 7.28 -30.98
C ARG A 32 -20.73 6.64 -29.61
N ASP A 33 -20.25 7.42 -28.65
CA ASP A 33 -20.60 7.17 -27.25
C ASP A 33 -22.12 7.19 -27.20
N GLU A 34 -22.72 6.01 -27.26
CA GLU A 34 -24.06 5.84 -26.70
C GLU A 34 -23.96 6.37 -25.27
N PRO A 35 -24.90 7.20 -24.79
CA PRO A 35 -24.85 7.71 -23.43
C PRO A 35 -24.89 6.50 -22.50
N ASP A 36 -23.71 6.08 -22.05
CA ASP A 36 -23.53 4.92 -21.20
C ASP A 36 -24.45 5.11 -20.01
N GLY A 37 -25.33 4.12 -19.87
CA GLY A 37 -26.52 4.18 -19.05
C GLY A 37 -26.21 4.67 -17.65
N SER A 38 -27.08 5.55 -17.18
CA SER A 38 -27.22 5.98 -15.78
C SER A 38 -25.98 6.63 -15.18
N ILE A 39 -26.18 7.83 -14.63
CA ILE A 39 -25.36 8.31 -13.53
C ILE A 39 -25.45 7.24 -12.45
N LEU A 40 -24.45 6.37 -12.34
CA LEU A 40 -24.23 5.61 -11.12
C LEU A 40 -23.77 6.65 -10.11
N ASP A 41 -24.74 7.31 -9.45
CA ASP A 41 -24.54 8.29 -8.36
C ASP A 41 -23.73 7.70 -7.19
N ARG A 42 -23.45 6.40 -7.23
CA ARG A 42 -22.47 5.73 -6.41
C ARG A 42 -21.75 4.67 -7.23
N PRO A 43 -20.41 4.72 -7.35
CA PRO A 43 -19.67 3.53 -7.75
C PRO A 43 -20.00 2.38 -6.78
N PRO A 44 -20.05 1.12 -7.24
CA PRO A 44 -20.21 -0.01 -6.35
C PRO A 44 -19.09 0.03 -5.31
N THR A 45 -19.45 0.18 -4.04
CA THR A 45 -18.52 0.02 -2.93
C THR A 45 -18.23 -1.48 -2.82
N PHE A 46 -17.03 -1.90 -3.20
CA PHE A 46 -16.54 -3.21 -2.85
C PHE A 46 -16.29 -3.18 -1.34
N ASP A 47 -17.18 -3.82 -0.58
CA ASP A 47 -16.90 -4.16 0.82
C ASP A 47 -15.86 -5.28 0.79
N ALA A 48 -14.59 -4.90 0.90
CA ALA A 48 -13.47 -5.82 0.94
C ALA A 48 -13.45 -6.67 2.23
N GLY A 49 -14.43 -6.48 3.13
CA GLY A 49 -14.36 -6.91 4.52
C GLY A 49 -13.50 -5.92 5.31
N GLY A 50 -13.91 -5.59 6.53
CA GLY A 50 -13.08 -4.80 7.44
C GLY A 50 -11.91 -5.62 8.00
N ILE A 51 -10.83 -4.94 8.36
CA ILE A 51 -9.68 -5.54 9.05
C ILE A 51 -10.19 -6.15 10.38
N PRO A 52 -9.99 -7.46 10.63
CA PRO A 52 -10.55 -8.09 11.82
C PRO A 52 -9.87 -7.54 13.08
N LYS A 53 -10.68 -7.09 14.04
CA LYS A 53 -10.20 -6.63 15.36
C LYS A 53 -9.59 -7.80 16.13
N LEU A 54 -8.40 -7.58 16.70
CA LEU A 54 -7.71 -8.53 17.55
C LEU A 54 -8.23 -8.47 19.00
N ASP A 55 -8.34 -9.63 19.63
CA ASP A 55 -8.40 -9.72 21.10
C ASP A 55 -7.00 -9.44 21.65
N SER A 56 -6.72 -8.14 21.77
CA SER A 56 -5.37 -7.59 21.96
C SER A 56 -5.01 -7.43 23.43
N GLY A 57 -5.91 -7.73 24.37
CA GLY A 57 -5.62 -7.57 25.81
C GLY A 57 -5.33 -6.13 26.24
N LEU A 58 -5.57 -5.12 25.39
CA LEU A 58 -5.35 -3.69 25.68
C LEU A 58 -6.21 -3.18 26.85
N ASP A 59 -7.36 -3.83 27.07
CA ASP A 59 -8.29 -3.58 28.16
C ASP A 59 -8.07 -4.53 29.37
N SER A 60 -7.04 -5.38 29.32
CA SER A 60 -6.73 -6.31 30.42
C SER A 60 -5.95 -5.63 31.54
N ASP A 61 -5.94 -6.25 32.71
CA ASP A 61 -5.16 -5.81 33.90
C ASP A 61 -3.63 -5.79 33.66
N ALA A 62 -3.16 -6.20 32.48
CA ALA A 62 -1.75 -6.15 32.09
C ALA A 62 -1.22 -4.71 31.92
N HIS A 63 -2.10 -3.73 31.74
CA HIS A 63 -1.74 -2.32 31.56
C HIS A 63 -2.39 -1.42 32.62
N PRO A 64 -1.72 -0.33 33.04
CA PRO A 64 -2.37 0.71 33.85
C PRO A 64 -3.62 1.24 33.14
N LEU A 65 -4.57 1.73 33.94
CA LEU A 65 -5.73 2.44 33.43
C LEU A 65 -5.27 3.58 32.51
N CYS A 66 -6.02 3.83 31.45
CA CYS A 66 -5.65 4.82 30.44
C CYS A 66 -5.22 6.19 31.02
N PRO A 67 -5.92 6.79 32.00
CA PRO A 67 -5.50 8.06 32.59
C PRO A 67 -4.13 8.03 33.27
N ASP A 68 -3.73 6.87 33.79
CA ASP A 68 -2.49 6.66 34.54
C ASP A 68 -1.30 6.29 33.66
N ARG A 69 -1.53 6.01 32.37
CA ARG A 69 -0.45 5.71 31.42
C ARG A 69 0.43 6.94 31.19
N PRO A 70 1.76 6.78 31.12
CA PRO A 70 2.65 7.85 30.72
C PRO A 70 2.38 8.29 29.28
N ILE A 71 2.76 9.53 28.95
CA ILE A 71 2.63 10.06 27.59
C ILE A 71 3.70 9.42 26.70
N GLY A 72 3.27 8.87 25.56
CA GLY A 72 4.15 8.21 24.59
C GLY A 72 4.79 9.14 23.56
N ALA A 73 5.54 8.55 22.62
CA ALA A 73 6.23 9.25 21.53
C ALA A 73 5.28 9.63 20.36
N CYS A 74 4.03 9.93 20.67
CA CYS A 74 2.96 10.34 19.75
C CYS A 74 2.62 11.83 19.88
N VAL A 75 3.45 12.58 20.61
CA VAL A 75 3.40 14.04 20.70
C VAL A 75 4.33 14.61 19.63
N GLY A 76 3.78 15.46 18.76
CA GLY A 76 4.52 16.08 17.68
C GLY A 76 5.12 17.44 18.05
N SER A 77 5.36 18.26 17.03
CA SER A 77 5.91 19.61 17.19
C SER A 77 4.87 20.62 17.72
N ASN A 78 5.31 21.83 18.05
CA ASN A 78 4.39 22.89 18.51
C ASN A 78 3.25 23.19 17.53
N ASP A 79 3.52 23.08 16.22
CA ASP A 79 2.53 23.36 15.17
C ASP A 79 1.62 22.16 14.87
N PHE A 80 2.10 20.94 15.18
CA PHE A 80 1.38 19.68 15.00
C PHE A 80 1.55 18.83 16.26
N PRO A 81 0.79 19.12 17.33
CA PRO A 81 1.02 18.53 18.65
C PRO A 81 0.70 17.04 18.70
N CYS A 82 -0.02 16.51 17.70
CA CYS A 82 -0.29 15.10 17.57
C CYS A 82 0.52 14.49 16.41
N ALA A 83 1.36 13.51 16.75
CA ALA A 83 2.13 12.69 15.81
C ALA A 83 1.72 11.22 15.96
N PHE A 84 0.41 10.97 16.13
CA PHE A 84 -0.12 9.62 16.35
C PHE A 84 0.15 8.70 15.17
N GLU A 85 -0.04 9.18 13.94
CA GLU A 85 0.23 8.40 12.73
C GLU A 85 1.71 8.02 12.62
N ASP A 86 2.61 8.99 12.76
CA ASP A 86 4.06 8.75 12.75
C ASP A 86 4.49 7.76 13.84
N TRP A 87 3.88 7.86 15.02
CA TRP A 87 4.11 6.92 16.13
C TRP A 87 3.61 5.51 15.83
N VAL A 88 2.42 5.35 15.24
CA VAL A 88 1.90 4.05 14.82
C VAL A 88 2.82 3.42 13.78
N VAL A 89 3.25 4.19 12.78
CA VAL A 89 4.20 3.71 11.74
C VAL A 89 5.52 3.28 12.36
N ALA A 90 6.11 4.11 13.23
CA ALA A 90 7.38 3.79 13.89
C ALA A 90 7.28 2.55 14.78
N THR A 91 6.17 2.41 15.51
CA THR A 91 5.90 1.25 16.39
C THR A 91 5.67 -0.02 15.57
N ALA A 92 4.87 0.07 14.51
CA ALA A 92 4.62 -1.04 13.59
C ALA A 92 5.90 -1.55 12.94
N LYS A 93 6.73 -0.64 12.42
CA LYS A 93 8.04 -0.98 11.84
C LYS A 93 8.96 -1.63 12.86
N LYS A 94 9.07 -1.07 14.07
CA LYS A 94 9.85 -1.66 15.17
C LYS A 94 9.41 -3.09 15.48
N CYS A 95 8.10 -3.33 15.58
CA CYS A 95 7.57 -4.65 15.89
C CYS A 95 7.74 -5.65 14.74
N GLN A 96 7.56 -5.21 13.49
CA GLN A 96 7.81 -6.04 12.32
C GLN A 96 9.30 -6.42 12.19
N GLU A 97 10.22 -5.48 12.43
CA GLU A 97 11.66 -5.75 12.43
C GLU A 97 12.04 -6.74 13.56
N ALA A 98 11.46 -6.57 14.75
CA ALA A 98 11.71 -7.46 15.89
C ALA A 98 11.24 -8.90 15.64
N SER A 99 10.18 -9.09 14.84
CA SER A 99 9.67 -10.43 14.46
C SER A 99 10.35 -11.01 13.21
N GLY A 100 11.38 -10.35 12.67
CA GLY A 100 12.07 -10.80 11.46
C GLY A 100 11.28 -10.61 10.16
N CYS A 101 10.36 -9.64 10.12
CA CYS A 101 9.60 -9.23 8.94
C CYS A 101 8.74 -10.37 8.36
N THR A 102 8.07 -11.10 9.25
CA THR A 102 7.21 -12.25 8.93
C THR A 102 5.72 -11.92 8.79
N THR A 103 5.33 -10.67 9.07
CA THR A 103 3.93 -10.21 9.02
C THR A 103 3.65 -9.45 7.72
N ASN A 104 2.43 -9.58 7.20
CA ASN A 104 1.95 -8.91 5.99
C ASN A 104 0.57 -8.27 6.22
N GLY A 105 0.06 -7.61 5.19
CA GLY A 105 -1.28 -7.05 5.17
C GLY A 105 -1.39 -5.72 5.90
N TRP A 106 -2.62 -5.30 6.16
CA TRP A 106 -2.92 -4.05 6.84
C TRP A 106 -2.95 -4.22 8.37
N LEU A 107 -2.42 -3.21 9.06
CA LEU A 107 -2.63 -2.91 10.45
C LEU A 107 -3.63 -1.76 10.55
N GLU A 108 -4.60 -1.87 11.44
CA GLU A 108 -5.46 -0.77 11.86
C GLU A 108 -5.27 -0.52 13.35
N VAL A 109 -5.07 0.73 13.76
CA VAL A 109 -4.97 1.13 15.16
C VAL A 109 -5.99 2.21 15.44
N LYS A 110 -6.88 1.94 16.40
CA LYS A 110 -7.89 2.88 16.86
C LYS A 110 -7.55 3.41 18.24
N MET A 111 -7.48 4.72 18.35
CA MET A 111 -7.33 5.46 19.60
C MET A 111 -8.69 5.99 20.06
N GLY A 112 -8.95 5.82 21.35
CA GLY A 112 -10.12 6.36 22.03
C GLY A 112 -9.94 7.81 22.47
N PRO A 113 -11.03 8.46 22.91
CA PRO A 113 -11.01 9.87 23.35
C PRO A 113 -10.10 10.12 24.58
N GLY A 114 -9.77 9.06 25.34
CA GLY A 114 -8.81 9.12 26.45
C GLY A 114 -7.35 9.16 26.00
N GLY A 115 -7.07 9.03 24.70
CA GLY A 115 -5.73 9.00 24.15
C GLY A 115 -5.05 7.64 24.15
N CYS A 116 -5.73 6.59 24.60
CA CYS A 116 -5.20 5.22 24.58
C CYS A 116 -5.72 4.47 23.37
N VAL A 117 -4.92 3.52 22.88
CA VAL A 117 -5.36 2.57 21.86
C VAL A 117 -6.40 1.64 22.47
N GLU A 118 -7.58 1.54 21.83
CA GLU A 118 -8.73 0.72 22.24
C GLU A 118 -8.97 -0.47 21.28
N ALA A 119 -8.37 -0.43 20.09
CA ALA A 119 -8.41 -1.54 19.15
C ALA A 119 -7.16 -1.58 18.29
N ILE A 120 -6.69 -2.80 18.03
CA ILE A 120 -5.74 -3.11 16.98
C ILE A 120 -6.41 -4.16 16.09
N GLY A 121 -6.40 -3.95 14.78
CA GLY A 121 -6.84 -4.91 13.77
C GLY A 121 -5.67 -5.29 12.86
N MET A 122 -5.62 -6.53 12.40
CA MET A 122 -4.64 -6.99 11.41
C MET A 122 -5.26 -7.96 10.42
N ASP A 123 -4.98 -7.80 9.12
CA ASP A 123 -5.45 -8.72 8.08
C ASP A 123 -4.89 -10.13 8.23
N GLU A 124 -3.57 -10.20 8.48
CA GLU A 124 -2.83 -11.43 8.70
C GLU A 124 -2.15 -11.35 10.07
N PRO A 125 -2.87 -11.66 11.16
CA PRO A 125 -2.32 -11.54 12.51
C PRO A 125 -1.10 -12.43 12.70
N ASN A 126 -0.04 -11.88 13.27
CA ASN A 126 1.17 -12.59 13.66
C ASN A 126 1.38 -12.42 15.17
N ASP A 127 1.40 -13.51 15.93
CA ASP A 127 1.42 -13.48 17.40
C ASP A 127 2.59 -12.66 17.99
N GLU A 128 3.77 -12.72 17.37
CA GLU A 128 4.95 -11.99 17.84
C GLU A 128 4.80 -10.47 17.62
N VAL A 129 4.32 -10.07 16.44
CA VAL A 129 4.04 -8.66 16.13
C VAL A 129 2.91 -8.13 16.97
N VAL A 130 1.82 -8.90 17.14
CA VAL A 130 0.68 -8.52 17.97
C VAL A 130 1.12 -8.30 19.41
N ALA A 131 1.88 -9.24 19.98
CA ALA A 131 2.40 -9.09 21.35
C ALA A 131 3.28 -7.85 21.51
N CYS A 132 4.13 -7.55 20.53
CA CYS A 132 4.94 -6.32 20.52
C CYS A 132 4.06 -5.06 20.44
N LEU A 133 3.10 -5.01 19.51
CA LEU A 133 2.21 -3.86 19.33
C LEU A 133 1.40 -3.57 20.60
N VAL A 134 0.84 -4.61 21.21
CA VAL A 134 0.10 -4.51 22.48
C VAL A 134 1.00 -4.01 23.60
N ALA A 135 2.22 -4.54 23.72
CA ALA A 135 3.15 -4.11 24.75
C ALA A 135 3.52 -2.62 24.60
N GLU A 136 3.83 -2.18 23.38
CA GLU A 136 4.22 -0.80 23.09
C GLU A 136 3.03 0.16 23.23
N MET A 137 1.92 -0.11 22.54
CA MET A 137 0.75 0.77 22.49
C MET A 137 -0.08 0.75 23.77
N GLY A 138 -0.11 -0.37 24.49
CA GLY A 138 -0.77 -0.49 25.78
C GLY A 138 -0.01 0.19 26.92
N SER A 139 1.28 0.46 26.76
CA SER A 139 2.11 1.07 27.82
C SER A 139 1.97 2.58 27.96
N VAL A 140 1.41 3.27 26.95
CA VAL A 140 1.38 4.73 26.86
C VAL A 140 -0.02 5.26 26.51
N LYS A 141 -0.18 6.58 26.65
CA LYS A 141 -1.29 7.34 26.08
C LYS A 141 -0.78 8.50 25.23
N CYS A 142 -1.63 8.99 24.33
CA CYS A 142 -1.38 10.06 23.39
C CYS A 142 -2.40 11.17 23.59
N PRO A 143 -2.01 12.42 23.89
CA PRO A 143 -2.94 13.53 24.13
C PRO A 143 -3.52 14.10 22.82
N CYS A 144 -3.99 13.22 21.95
CA CYS A 144 -4.37 13.49 20.57
C CYS A 144 -5.88 13.47 20.32
N GLY A 145 -6.68 13.00 21.29
CA GLY A 145 -8.10 12.71 21.08
C GLY A 145 -8.31 11.32 20.50
N ASP A 146 -9.44 11.10 19.84
CA ASP A 146 -9.77 9.86 19.12
C ASP A 146 -9.25 9.90 17.67
N GLY A 147 -8.94 8.73 17.12
CA GLY A 147 -8.42 8.61 15.77
C GLY A 147 -8.26 7.17 15.30
N ILE A 148 -8.16 6.99 13.98
CA ILE A 148 -7.85 5.71 13.35
C ILE A 148 -6.66 5.94 12.43
N THR A 149 -5.68 5.05 12.51
CA THR A 149 -4.51 5.04 11.62
C THR A 149 -4.32 3.63 11.08
N GLU A 150 -3.99 3.55 9.80
CA GLU A 150 -3.67 2.30 9.13
C GLU A 150 -2.19 2.28 8.72
N TYR A 151 -1.58 1.09 8.73
CA TYR A 151 -0.23 0.88 8.24
C TYR A 151 -0.15 -0.40 7.43
N TYR A 152 0.55 -0.36 6.29
CA TYR A 152 0.70 -1.52 5.42
C TYR A 152 2.06 -2.19 5.63
N PHE A 153 2.05 -3.44 6.09
CA PHE A 153 3.26 -4.22 6.32
C PHE A 153 3.91 -4.76 5.03
N GLY A 154 3.16 -4.84 3.92
CA GLY A 154 3.63 -5.34 2.63
C GLY A 154 2.84 -6.52 2.06
N ALA A 155 3.10 -6.82 0.79
CA ALA A 155 2.57 -7.96 0.03
C ALA A 155 3.67 -9.02 -0.19
N GLY A 156 4.09 -9.72 0.87
CA GLY A 156 4.95 -10.88 0.75
C GLY A 156 6.25 -10.78 1.55
N ASN A 157 6.45 -11.79 2.41
CA ASN A 157 7.63 -11.95 3.26
C ASN A 157 8.91 -12.22 2.45
N ALA A 158 9.52 -11.17 1.88
CA ALA A 158 10.78 -11.27 1.15
C ALA A 158 11.95 -10.63 1.94
N GLY A 159 12.29 -11.17 3.11
CA GLY A 159 13.52 -10.78 3.82
C GLY A 159 13.48 -9.39 4.46
N PRO A 160 14.63 -8.90 4.98
CA PRO A 160 14.68 -7.81 5.97
C PRO A 160 13.93 -6.59 5.44
N CYS A 161 13.02 -6.08 6.27
CA CYS A 161 12.04 -5.04 5.99
C CYS A 161 12.63 -4.04 4.98
N ASP A 162 12.27 -4.20 3.70
CA ASP A 162 12.83 -3.38 2.64
C ASP A 162 12.51 -1.92 2.98
N SER A 163 13.56 -1.17 3.32
CA SER A 163 13.49 0.24 3.63
C SER A 163 13.27 0.99 2.33
N ASN A 164 12.01 1.13 1.91
CA ASN A 164 11.62 2.21 1.02
C ASN A 164 11.69 3.55 1.77
#